data_AF-B3RND8-F1
#
_entry.id   AF-B3RND8-F1
#
_cell.length_a   1.000
_cell.length_b   1.000
_cell.length_c   1.000
_cell.angle_alpha   90.00
_cell.angle_beta   90.00
_cell.angle_gamma   90.00
#
_symmetry.space_group_name_H-M   'P 1'
#
loop_
_entity.id
_entity.type
_entity.pdbx_description
1 polymer ?
#
loop_
_entity_poly.entity_id
_entity_poly.type
_entity_poly.pdbx_seq_one_letter_code
_entity_poly.pdbx_strand_id
1 'polypeptide(L)'
;MAASSSIGNPYRNGFELWRKTIKACRYAVGPREHIPDLAFRLLCRHHNVQLFYTPLLKAEEILNDWDSYKYHFLNANNFQDRPLIVQLCSRDPNRMLQAAERVDSLCDAIDLTLHSETNAKTILNQAVGKDFQLLQRMISLLRDNLNMPVACKIKIAADKDSSSLIKYAKRLESAGCQLLSIGCRHKEPRFRLDDWNIVKAVKDSVVIPVFACSDISTLAEADLCLEYTGAQGIMSHDTELYYRQIKTIDDLRNLTSPLTSTMSGTKREKKRKQMKIKLTFKKQQEREKKKLKKLDQPLRETTDDYITKRQRHILRDGRLRTAMCSGQRIVIDMGLTEGMTNKEISKLCNQVGRLYGSNCIAEDPWHIYFTRFGQEDELYQRCTEFHHGFQNYKIDVTTESVLELFPPEEIVVMSPDSKNVLRKIDSSKVYVLGGIVDESIRKRISLHYGMQCEVATCRLPIPEYMMKAEKGTYNQVLSINQVFDILLHFAKTGDWVESLQVGIPQRKGWIPKATNNQS
;
A
#
# COMPACT_ATOMS: atom_id res chain seq x y z
N MET A 1 25.73 6.83 -58.89
CA MET A 1 25.08 7.38 -57.68
C MET A 1 23.84 6.56 -57.41
N ALA A 2 23.92 5.62 -56.46
CA ALA A 2 22.76 4.81 -56.08
C ALA A 2 21.87 5.64 -55.17
N ALA A 3 20.64 5.89 -55.62
CA ALA A 3 19.60 6.49 -54.79
C ALA A 3 19.24 5.49 -53.69
N SER A 4 19.71 5.73 -52.46
CA SER A 4 19.26 4.98 -51.29
C SER A 4 17.79 5.34 -51.06
N SER A 5 16.91 4.40 -51.38
CA SER A 5 15.50 4.42 -51.01
C SER A 5 15.38 4.67 -49.51
N SER A 6 14.86 5.83 -49.12
CA SER A 6 14.46 6.12 -47.75
C SER A 6 13.27 5.22 -47.41
N ILE A 7 13.57 4.03 -46.87
CA ILE A 7 12.59 3.20 -46.19
C ILE A 7 12.02 4.09 -45.07
N GLY A 8 10.79 4.57 -45.24
CA GLY A 8 10.15 5.43 -44.26
C GLY A 8 10.20 4.76 -42.89
N ASN A 9 10.68 5.50 -41.88
CA ASN A 9 10.85 4.99 -40.51
C ASN A 9 9.56 4.24 -40.07
N PRO A 10 9.64 2.91 -39.82
CA PRO A 10 8.49 2.06 -39.58
C PRO A 10 7.72 2.38 -38.29
N TYR A 11 8.21 3.30 -37.46
CA TYR A 11 7.63 3.59 -36.15
C TYR A 11 6.68 4.81 -36.11
N ARG A 12 6.35 5.48 -37.23
CA ARG A 12 5.54 6.72 -37.22
C ARG A 12 4.19 6.64 -36.47
N ASN A 13 3.65 5.45 -36.22
CA ASN A 13 2.40 5.29 -35.47
C ASN A 13 2.67 4.93 -33.99
N GLY A 14 2.33 5.83 -33.06
CA GLY A 14 2.47 5.59 -31.62
C GLY A 14 1.73 4.34 -31.10
N PHE A 15 0.57 4.01 -31.69
CA PHE A 15 -0.14 2.78 -31.33
C PHE A 15 0.54 1.50 -31.85
N GLU A 16 1.41 1.61 -32.86
CA GLU A 16 2.26 0.49 -33.29
C GLU A 16 3.42 0.28 -32.33
N LEU A 17 4.07 1.36 -31.87
CA LEU A 17 4.97 1.30 -30.71
C LEU A 17 4.28 0.59 -29.54
N TRP A 18 3.09 1.04 -29.15
CA TRP A 18 2.38 0.44 -28.01
C TRP A 18 2.08 -1.05 -28.22
N ARG A 19 1.55 -1.43 -29.38
CA ARG A 19 1.13 -2.82 -29.63
C ARG A 19 2.28 -3.78 -29.89
N LYS A 20 3.25 -3.39 -30.73
CA LYS A 20 4.33 -4.27 -31.20
C LYS A 20 5.57 -4.16 -30.31
N THR A 21 6.08 -2.94 -30.12
CA THR A 21 7.36 -2.70 -29.44
C THR A 21 7.26 -2.91 -27.93
N ILE A 22 6.27 -2.30 -27.27
CA ILE A 22 6.03 -2.50 -25.83
C ILE A 22 4.89 -3.51 -25.56
N LYS A 23 4.58 -4.39 -26.52
CA LYS A 23 3.74 -5.60 -26.37
C LYS A 23 2.35 -5.37 -25.73
N ALA A 24 1.72 -4.23 -26.03
CA ALA A 24 0.45 -3.81 -25.45
C ALA A 24 0.43 -3.80 -23.90
N CYS A 25 1.61 -3.61 -23.27
CA CYS A 25 1.72 -3.56 -21.83
C CYS A 25 0.86 -2.41 -21.28
N ARG A 26 0.05 -2.72 -20.26
CA ARG A 26 -0.85 -1.77 -19.60
C ARG A 26 -0.31 -1.24 -18.28
N TYR A 27 0.67 -1.92 -17.69
CA TYR A 27 1.26 -1.56 -16.40
C TYR A 27 2.77 -1.39 -16.55
N ALA A 28 3.27 -0.22 -16.15
CA ALA A 28 4.67 0.14 -16.23
C ALA A 28 5.21 0.58 -14.87
N VAL A 29 6.39 0.12 -14.52
CA VAL A 29 7.13 0.69 -13.38
C VAL A 29 7.81 1.95 -13.85
N GLY A 30 7.47 3.06 -13.21
CA GLY A 30 8.01 4.36 -13.54
C GLY A 30 9.44 4.57 -13.05
N PRO A 31 10.10 5.63 -13.56
CA PRO A 31 11.43 6.03 -13.13
C PRO A 31 11.39 6.46 -11.66
N ARG A 32 12.39 6.09 -10.86
CA ARG A 32 12.65 6.71 -9.56
C ARG A 32 14.16 6.74 -9.35
N GLU A 33 14.63 7.77 -8.64
CA GLU A 33 16.05 7.93 -8.37
C GLU A 33 16.59 6.67 -7.69
N HIS A 34 17.64 6.09 -8.26
CA HIS A 34 18.32 4.86 -7.83
C HIS A 34 17.55 3.53 -7.92
N ILE A 35 16.25 3.52 -8.26
CA ILE A 35 15.46 2.29 -8.44
C ILE A 35 14.41 2.59 -9.52
N PRO A 36 14.45 2.00 -10.73
CA PRO A 36 14.83 0.60 -10.94
C PRO A 36 16.13 0.41 -11.73
N ASP A 37 17.23 0.05 -11.06
CA ASP A 37 18.45 -0.40 -11.74
C ASP A 37 18.27 -1.75 -12.45
N LEU A 38 19.27 -2.23 -13.19
CA LEU A 38 19.17 -3.48 -13.94
C LEU A 38 18.80 -4.68 -13.04
N ALA A 39 19.45 -4.82 -11.88
CA ALA A 39 19.24 -5.93 -10.97
C ALA A 39 17.79 -5.97 -10.47
N PHE A 40 17.25 -4.82 -10.09
CA PHE A 40 15.86 -4.68 -9.68
C PHE A 40 14.89 -5.09 -10.79
N ARG A 41 15.12 -4.62 -12.02
CA ARG A 41 14.24 -4.94 -13.14
C ARG A 41 14.25 -6.44 -13.42
N LEU A 42 15.42 -7.07 -13.49
CA LEU A 42 15.53 -8.52 -13.71
C LEU A 42 14.79 -9.32 -12.63
N LEU A 43 14.88 -8.90 -11.36
CA LEU A 43 14.09 -9.49 -10.29
C LEU A 43 12.59 -9.36 -10.58
N CYS A 44 12.10 -8.16 -10.88
CA CYS A 44 10.68 -7.97 -11.16
C CYS A 44 10.20 -8.64 -12.46
N ARG A 45 11.08 -8.82 -13.46
CA ARG A 45 10.79 -9.60 -14.68
C ARG A 45 10.47 -11.06 -14.36
N HIS A 46 11.18 -11.65 -13.39
CA HIS A 46 10.89 -12.99 -12.88
C HIS A 46 9.46 -13.12 -12.34
N HIS A 47 8.88 -11.98 -11.93
CA HIS A 47 7.53 -11.86 -11.44
C HIS A 47 6.63 -11.13 -12.44
N ASN A 48 6.79 -11.42 -13.74
CA ASN A 48 5.88 -11.02 -14.81
C ASN A 48 5.58 -9.51 -14.92
N VAL A 49 6.42 -8.63 -14.36
CA VAL A 49 6.29 -7.20 -14.60
C VAL A 49 6.81 -6.89 -16.00
N GLN A 50 5.93 -6.33 -16.84
CA GLN A 50 6.13 -6.39 -18.29
C GLN A 50 6.81 -5.15 -18.89
N LEU A 51 6.69 -3.97 -18.29
CA LEU A 51 7.26 -2.73 -18.82
C LEU A 51 7.97 -1.94 -17.73
N PHE A 52 9.18 -1.49 -18.03
CA PHE A 52 9.99 -0.68 -17.13
C PHE A 52 10.48 0.59 -17.80
N TYR A 53 10.59 1.63 -16.99
CA TYR A 53 11.38 2.82 -17.28
C TYR A 53 12.68 2.73 -16.48
N THR A 54 13.82 3.16 -17.05
CA THR A 54 15.05 3.36 -16.25
C THR A 54 14.86 4.50 -15.25
N PRO A 55 15.74 4.66 -14.25
CA PRO A 55 15.91 5.93 -13.57
C PRO A 55 16.19 7.04 -14.58
N LEU A 56 15.98 8.29 -14.18
CA LEU A 56 16.33 9.44 -15.02
C LEU A 56 17.85 9.49 -15.24
N LEU A 57 18.30 9.23 -16.47
CA LEU A 57 19.72 9.26 -16.83
C LEU A 57 20.05 10.60 -17.51
N LYS A 58 21.12 11.27 -17.07
CA LYS A 58 21.54 12.54 -17.69
C LYS A 58 22.43 12.25 -18.89
N ALA A 59 22.13 12.85 -20.04
CA ALA A 59 22.91 12.64 -21.26
C ALA A 59 24.39 12.97 -21.04
N GLU A 60 24.68 14.03 -20.29
CA GLU A 60 26.05 14.44 -19.98
C GLU A 60 26.83 13.36 -19.23
N GLU A 61 26.19 12.67 -18.29
CA GLU A 61 26.81 11.62 -17.46
C GLU A 61 27.02 10.34 -18.29
N ILE A 62 26.03 9.93 -19.10
CA ILE A 62 26.15 8.81 -20.05
C ILE A 62 27.30 9.03 -21.02
N LEU A 63 27.49 10.28 -21.47
CA LEU A 63 28.53 10.63 -22.41
C LEU A 63 29.93 10.53 -21.80
N ASN A 64 30.07 10.87 -20.53
CA ASN A 64 31.32 10.89 -19.79
C ASN A 64 31.74 9.52 -19.25
N ASP A 65 30.80 8.72 -18.76
CA ASP A 65 31.07 7.42 -18.12
C ASP A 65 30.11 6.34 -18.64
N TRP A 66 30.31 5.97 -19.91
CA TRP A 66 29.42 5.02 -20.60
C TRP A 66 29.42 3.64 -19.97
N ASP A 67 30.59 3.11 -19.61
CA ASP A 67 30.73 1.73 -19.16
C ASP A 67 30.01 1.51 -17.82
N SER A 68 30.10 2.47 -16.90
CA SER A 68 29.37 2.44 -15.63
C SER A 68 27.85 2.48 -15.84
N TYR A 69 27.35 3.42 -16.65
CA TYR A 69 25.90 3.52 -16.93
C TYR A 69 25.38 2.29 -17.65
N LYS A 70 26.14 1.79 -18.62
CA LYS A 70 25.84 0.56 -19.33
C LYS A 70 25.81 -0.62 -18.39
N TYR A 71 26.72 -0.74 -17.41
CA TYR A 71 26.76 -1.84 -16.45
C TYR A 71 25.60 -1.80 -15.44
N HIS A 72 25.32 -0.62 -14.87
CA HIS A 72 24.32 -0.48 -13.79
C HIS A 72 22.88 -0.42 -14.29
N PHE A 73 22.64 0.21 -15.44
CA PHE A 73 21.28 0.55 -15.88
C PHE A 73 20.84 -0.13 -17.16
N LEU A 74 21.74 -0.73 -17.95
CA LEU A 74 21.42 -1.33 -19.24
C LEU A 74 22.04 -2.74 -19.29
N ASN A 75 21.64 -3.57 -20.24
CA ASN A 75 22.32 -4.85 -20.43
C ASN A 75 22.38 -5.22 -21.90
N ALA A 76 23.57 -5.13 -22.49
CA ALA A 76 23.78 -5.42 -23.91
C ALA A 76 23.56 -6.90 -24.29
N ASN A 77 23.62 -7.81 -23.31
CA ASN A 77 23.60 -9.24 -23.56
C ASN A 77 22.31 -9.93 -23.06
N ASN A 78 21.34 -9.18 -22.51
CA ASN A 78 20.18 -9.78 -21.87
C ASN A 78 18.85 -9.28 -22.45
N PHE A 79 18.31 -10.04 -23.40
CA PHE A 79 16.96 -9.81 -23.97
C PHE A 79 15.82 -9.93 -22.94
N GLN A 80 16.07 -10.48 -21.74
CA GLN A 80 15.06 -10.66 -20.71
C GLN A 80 14.61 -9.34 -20.06
N ASP A 81 15.39 -8.26 -20.19
CA ASP A 81 15.02 -6.96 -19.63
C ASP A 81 14.19 -6.09 -20.60
N ARG A 82 13.52 -6.70 -21.59
CA ARG A 82 12.70 -5.99 -22.59
C ARG A 82 11.22 -6.39 -22.50
N PRO A 83 10.26 -5.46 -22.68
CA PRO A 83 10.45 -4.09 -23.18
C PRO A 83 10.93 -3.07 -22.13
N LEU A 84 11.93 -2.25 -22.48
CA LEU A 84 12.54 -1.21 -21.64
C LEU A 84 12.42 0.16 -22.29
N ILE A 85 12.04 1.17 -21.51
CA ILE A 85 12.04 2.57 -21.94
C ILE A 85 13.14 3.31 -21.17
N VAL A 86 14.11 3.88 -21.88
CA VAL A 86 15.22 4.62 -21.26
C VAL A 86 14.82 6.08 -21.11
N GLN A 87 14.85 6.57 -19.87
CA GLN A 87 14.48 7.94 -19.58
C GLN A 87 15.71 8.86 -19.55
N LEU A 88 15.71 9.88 -20.40
CA LEU A 88 16.83 10.80 -20.57
C LEU A 88 16.47 12.25 -20.24
N CYS A 89 17.46 13.01 -19.75
CA CYS A 89 17.41 14.48 -19.72
C CYS A 89 18.72 15.12 -20.20
N SER A 90 18.60 16.29 -20.85
CA SER A 90 19.70 17.19 -21.23
C SER A 90 19.12 18.58 -21.55
N ARG A 91 19.98 19.60 -21.61
CA ARG A 91 19.65 20.92 -22.19
C ARG A 91 20.11 21.08 -23.64
N ASP A 92 20.98 20.20 -24.13
CA ASP A 92 21.57 20.30 -25.46
C ASP A 92 20.97 19.20 -26.36
N PRO A 93 20.24 19.56 -27.43
CA PRO A 93 19.69 18.59 -28.37
C PRO A 93 20.74 17.64 -28.96
N ASN A 94 21.96 18.12 -29.20
CA ASN A 94 23.02 17.29 -29.79
C ASN A 94 23.57 16.29 -28.76
N ARG A 95 23.79 16.71 -27.51
CA ARG A 95 24.21 15.78 -26.45
C ARG A 95 23.12 14.77 -26.13
N MET A 96 21.85 15.20 -26.16
CA MET A 96 20.71 14.30 -26.03
C MET A 96 20.73 13.23 -27.13
N LEU A 97 20.92 13.63 -28.39
CA LEU A 97 21.01 12.69 -29.52
C LEU A 97 22.19 11.72 -29.35
N GLN A 98 23.38 12.22 -29.05
CA GLN A 98 24.57 11.37 -28.85
C GLN A 98 24.37 10.34 -27.73
N ALA A 99 23.74 10.73 -26.62
CA ALA A 99 23.42 9.80 -25.54
C ALA A 99 22.34 8.79 -25.94
N ALA A 100 21.33 9.24 -26.69
CA ALA A 100 20.28 8.39 -27.24
C ALA A 100 20.85 7.34 -28.21
N GLU A 101 21.75 7.72 -29.11
CA GLU A 101 22.42 6.81 -30.05
C GLU A 101 23.18 5.69 -29.33
N ARG A 102 23.79 5.97 -28.15
CA ARG A 102 24.46 4.93 -27.35
C ARG A 102 23.51 3.87 -26.80
N VAL A 103 22.24 4.22 -26.58
CA VAL A 103 21.22 3.32 -26.02
C VAL A 103 20.27 2.73 -27.07
N ASP A 104 20.37 3.10 -28.36
CA ASP A 104 19.42 2.72 -29.43
C ASP A 104 19.17 1.22 -29.53
N SER A 105 20.24 0.44 -29.49
CA SER A 105 20.15 -1.03 -29.56
C SER A 105 19.76 -1.69 -28.22
N LEU A 106 19.80 -0.96 -27.12
CA LEU A 106 19.68 -1.47 -25.76
C LEU A 106 18.29 -1.27 -25.13
N CYS A 107 17.41 -0.53 -25.80
CA CYS A 107 16.07 -0.24 -25.31
C CYS A 107 15.03 -0.23 -26.43
N ASP A 108 13.76 -0.14 -26.07
CA ASP A 108 12.62 -0.24 -26.97
C ASP A 108 11.95 1.11 -27.23
N ALA A 109 12.26 2.13 -26.41
CA ALA A 109 11.92 3.53 -26.65
C ALA A 109 12.78 4.44 -25.76
N ILE A 110 12.88 5.72 -26.13
CA ILE A 110 13.43 6.77 -25.25
C ILE A 110 12.30 7.64 -24.73
N ASP A 111 12.33 7.97 -23.44
CA ASP A 111 11.41 8.90 -22.81
C ASP A 111 12.11 10.19 -22.40
N LEU A 112 11.59 11.32 -22.87
CA LEU A 112 12.05 12.64 -22.44
C LEU A 112 11.20 13.10 -21.26
N THR A 113 11.81 13.20 -20.09
CA THR A 113 11.15 13.79 -18.94
C THR A 113 11.22 15.30 -18.97
N LEU A 114 10.05 15.92 -18.92
CA LEU A 114 9.87 17.37 -19.06
C LEU A 114 9.63 18.09 -17.73
N HIS A 115 9.85 17.39 -16.60
CA HIS A 115 9.64 17.88 -15.24
C HIS A 115 10.60 17.20 -14.25
N SER A 116 11.08 17.92 -13.23
CA SER A 116 11.82 17.28 -12.12
C SER A 116 10.84 16.75 -11.06
N GLU A 117 11.09 15.54 -10.56
CA GLU A 117 10.35 14.94 -9.44
C GLU A 117 10.86 15.37 -8.06
N THR A 118 12.07 15.93 -8.00
CA THR A 118 12.68 16.44 -6.77
C THR A 118 12.59 17.97 -6.74
N ASN A 119 12.46 18.55 -5.54
CA ASN A 119 12.57 20.00 -5.27
C ASN A 119 13.95 20.59 -5.65
N ALA A 120 14.80 19.84 -6.35
CA ALA A 120 16.00 20.33 -6.94
C ALA A 120 15.61 21.28 -8.08
N LYS A 121 15.92 22.57 -7.88
CA LYS A 121 15.88 23.67 -8.85
C LYS A 121 16.83 23.45 -10.05
N THR A 122 17.16 22.22 -10.38
CA THR A 122 18.15 21.88 -11.38
C THR A 122 17.45 21.61 -12.70
N ILE A 123 17.99 22.22 -13.76
CA ILE A 123 17.98 21.54 -15.04
C ILE A 123 16.95 22.13 -16.02
N LEU A 124 15.73 21.63 -15.90
CA LEU A 124 14.66 21.80 -16.89
C LEU A 124 13.62 22.87 -16.55
N ASN A 125 13.41 23.20 -15.28
CA ASN A 125 12.35 24.13 -14.86
C ASN A 125 12.51 25.55 -15.44
N GLN A 126 13.72 25.95 -15.83
CA GLN A 126 13.97 27.25 -16.46
C GLN A 126 13.87 27.21 -18.00
N ALA A 127 13.98 26.04 -18.64
CA ALA A 127 14.00 25.93 -20.10
C ALA A 127 12.67 25.40 -20.68
N VAL A 128 12.08 24.36 -20.09
CA VAL A 128 11.02 23.57 -20.76
C VAL A 128 9.60 24.14 -20.59
N GLY A 129 9.41 25.03 -19.62
CA GLY A 129 8.18 25.84 -19.50
C GLY A 129 8.18 27.10 -20.38
N LYS A 130 9.35 27.61 -20.78
CA LYS A 130 9.49 28.90 -21.49
C LYS A 130 9.91 28.76 -22.96
N ASP A 131 10.65 27.70 -23.32
CA ASP A 131 11.16 27.48 -24.67
C ASP A 131 10.70 26.15 -25.27
N PHE A 132 9.50 26.16 -25.85
CA PHE A 132 9.00 25.01 -26.59
C PHE A 132 9.79 24.78 -27.90
N GLN A 133 10.48 25.79 -28.44
CA GLN A 133 11.24 25.61 -29.68
C GLN A 133 12.42 24.68 -29.45
N LEU A 134 13.12 24.82 -28.32
CA LEU A 134 14.16 23.88 -27.90
C LEU A 134 13.63 22.45 -27.79
N LEU A 135 12.46 22.29 -27.16
CA LEU A 135 11.85 20.99 -26.97
C LEU A 135 11.42 20.35 -28.30
N GLN A 136 10.78 21.13 -29.17
CA GLN A 136 10.40 20.69 -30.50
C GLN A 136 11.64 20.27 -31.31
N ARG A 137 12.72 21.06 -31.24
CA ARG A 137 13.99 20.72 -31.89
C ARG A 137 14.55 19.41 -31.36
N MET A 138 14.53 19.20 -30.04
CA MET A 138 15.04 17.97 -29.42
C MET A 138 14.22 16.74 -29.83
N ILE A 139 12.88 16.81 -29.75
CA ILE A 139 12.00 15.69 -30.13
C ILE A 139 12.14 15.37 -31.63
N SER A 140 12.10 16.39 -32.50
CA SER A 140 12.26 16.18 -33.95
C SER A 140 13.63 15.57 -34.28
N LEU A 141 14.70 16.08 -33.67
CA LEU A 141 16.06 15.58 -33.91
C LEU A 141 16.19 14.10 -33.53
N LEU A 142 15.66 13.71 -32.37
CA LEU A 142 15.64 12.32 -31.93
C LEU A 142 14.81 11.45 -32.87
N ARG A 143 13.59 11.89 -33.22
CA ARG A 143 12.69 11.16 -34.11
C ARG A 143 13.30 10.95 -35.51
N ASP A 144 14.06 11.92 -36.01
CA ASP A 144 14.65 11.87 -37.35
C ASP A 144 15.93 11.01 -37.42
N ASN A 145 16.65 10.83 -36.32
CA ASN A 145 17.97 10.16 -36.32
C ASN A 145 17.99 8.79 -35.61
N LEU A 146 16.93 8.44 -34.88
CA LEU A 146 16.89 7.19 -34.10
C LEU A 146 15.94 6.16 -34.71
N ASN A 147 16.27 4.88 -34.53
CA ASN A 147 15.39 3.78 -34.93
C ASN A 147 14.30 3.57 -33.88
N MET A 148 14.64 3.73 -32.60
CA MET A 148 13.66 3.64 -31.52
C MET A 148 12.69 4.83 -31.51
N PRO A 149 11.44 4.63 -31.06
CA PRO A 149 10.47 5.69 -30.95
C PRO A 149 10.70 6.59 -29.74
N VAL A 150 10.19 7.82 -29.83
CA VAL A 150 10.36 8.87 -28.84
C VAL A 150 9.07 9.06 -28.03
N ALA A 151 9.15 8.84 -26.72
CA ALA A 151 8.13 9.12 -25.73
C ALA A 151 8.43 10.43 -24.98
N CYS A 152 7.40 11.01 -24.36
CA CYS A 152 7.55 12.18 -23.50
C CYS A 152 6.76 11.99 -22.21
N LYS A 153 7.29 12.53 -21.11
CA LYS A 153 6.63 12.53 -19.81
C LYS A 153 6.44 13.95 -19.27
N ILE A 154 5.19 14.32 -19.05
CA ILE A 154 4.77 15.63 -18.52
C ILE A 154 4.11 15.48 -17.15
N LYS A 155 3.98 16.57 -16.41
CA LYS A 155 3.24 16.63 -15.15
C LYS A 155 2.15 17.68 -15.23
N ILE A 156 0.99 17.38 -14.66
CA ILE A 156 -0.08 18.37 -14.50
C ILE A 156 0.42 19.42 -13.50
N ALA A 157 0.43 20.70 -13.89
CA ALA A 157 0.85 21.79 -13.02
C ALA A 157 -0.31 22.27 -12.13
N ALA A 158 -0.01 22.68 -10.89
CA ALA A 158 -1.01 23.01 -9.86
C ALA A 158 -2.06 24.04 -10.34
N ASP A 159 -1.62 25.01 -11.15
CA ASP A 159 -2.35 26.16 -11.65
C ASP A 159 -2.96 25.98 -13.05
N LYS A 160 -2.65 24.88 -13.76
CA LYS A 160 -3.08 24.70 -15.15
C LYS A 160 -4.43 23.99 -15.26
N ASP A 161 -5.27 24.53 -16.13
CA ASP A 161 -6.50 23.92 -16.59
C ASP A 161 -6.23 22.83 -17.65
N SER A 162 -7.25 22.03 -17.97
CA SER A 162 -7.16 20.98 -19.00
C SER A 162 -6.80 21.56 -20.38
N SER A 163 -7.28 22.77 -20.70
CA SER A 163 -7.09 23.41 -22.01
C SER A 163 -5.61 23.66 -22.33
N SER A 164 -4.86 24.15 -21.34
CA SER A 164 -3.44 24.44 -21.49
C SER A 164 -2.63 23.16 -21.69
N LEU A 165 -2.97 22.09 -20.98
CA LEU A 165 -2.30 20.80 -21.09
C LEU A 165 -2.61 20.10 -22.42
N ILE A 166 -3.85 20.18 -22.90
CA ILE A 166 -4.25 19.68 -24.22
C ILE A 166 -3.43 20.36 -25.33
N LYS A 167 -3.32 21.69 -25.29
CA LYS A 167 -2.49 22.43 -26.27
C LYS A 167 -1.04 21.97 -26.22
N TYR A 168 -0.49 21.78 -25.03
CA TYR A 168 0.89 21.31 -24.87
C TYR A 168 1.08 19.89 -25.42
N ALA A 169 0.18 18.96 -25.09
CA ALA A 169 0.20 17.58 -25.58
C ALA A 169 0.13 17.49 -27.11
N LYS A 170 -0.76 18.25 -27.74
CA LYS A 170 -0.86 18.33 -29.22
C LYS A 170 0.42 18.85 -29.87
N ARG A 171 1.11 19.80 -29.23
CA ARG A 171 2.38 20.30 -29.74
C ARG A 171 3.49 19.26 -29.61
N LEU A 172 3.53 18.47 -28.52
CA LEU A 172 4.47 17.36 -28.36
C LEU A 172 4.24 16.28 -29.44
N GLU A 173 2.98 15.90 -29.65
CA GLU A 173 2.58 15.00 -30.74
C GLU A 173 3.05 15.53 -32.10
N SER A 174 2.80 16.81 -32.39
CA SER A 174 3.23 17.44 -33.65
C SER A 174 4.75 17.49 -33.81
N ALA A 175 5.50 17.54 -32.71
CA ALA A 175 6.96 17.49 -32.73
C ALA A 175 7.52 16.08 -32.99
N GLY A 176 6.68 15.04 -32.93
CA GLY A 176 7.09 13.65 -33.15
C GLY A 176 7.09 12.78 -31.91
N CYS A 177 6.49 13.22 -30.79
CA CYS A 177 6.22 12.34 -29.65
C CYS A 177 5.26 11.23 -30.07
N GLN A 178 5.58 9.97 -29.72
CA GLN A 178 4.85 8.76 -30.10
C GLN A 178 4.16 8.06 -28.91
N LEU A 179 4.50 8.44 -27.67
CA LEU A 179 3.80 7.99 -26.45
C LEU A 179 3.90 9.09 -25.40
N LEU A 180 2.77 9.46 -24.79
CA LEU A 180 2.71 10.53 -23.80
C LEU A 180 2.34 10.01 -22.41
N SER A 181 3.23 10.23 -21.45
CA SER A 181 3.02 9.92 -20.04
C SER A 181 2.64 11.18 -19.25
N ILE A 182 1.57 11.14 -18.45
CA ILE A 182 1.03 12.31 -17.72
C ILE A 182 1.01 12.06 -16.21
N GLY A 183 1.84 12.78 -15.46
CA GLY A 183 1.91 12.76 -13.99
C GLY A 183 0.80 13.55 -13.30
N CYS A 184 0.12 12.93 -12.35
CA CYS A 184 -0.87 13.57 -11.48
C CYS A 184 -0.24 14.65 -10.56
N ARG A 185 -1.05 15.65 -10.18
CA ARG A 185 -0.70 16.67 -9.18
C ARG A 185 -0.83 16.13 -7.77
N HIS A 186 -1.90 15.40 -7.51
CA HIS A 186 -2.35 15.11 -6.15
C HIS A 186 -2.30 13.61 -5.84
N LYS A 187 -1.93 13.30 -4.59
CA LYS A 187 -1.87 11.91 -4.09
C LYS A 187 -3.18 11.42 -3.48
N GLU A 188 -4.12 12.29 -3.13
CA GLU A 188 -5.36 11.87 -2.46
C GLU A 188 -6.48 11.50 -3.44
N PRO A 189 -7.32 10.49 -3.15
CA PRO A 189 -8.34 9.99 -4.09
C PRO A 189 -9.33 11.05 -4.59
N ARG A 190 -9.73 12.01 -3.73
CA ARG A 190 -10.65 13.09 -4.12
C ARG A 190 -10.06 13.97 -5.20
N PHE A 191 -8.78 14.32 -5.05
CA PHE A 191 -8.07 15.20 -5.98
C PHE A 191 -7.54 14.44 -7.21
N ARG A 192 -7.33 13.12 -7.10
CA ARG A 192 -7.01 12.24 -8.24
C ARG A 192 -8.09 12.26 -9.32
N LEU A 193 -9.37 12.38 -8.96
CA LEU A 193 -10.45 12.44 -9.96
C LEU A 193 -10.32 13.66 -10.88
N ASP A 194 -9.89 14.81 -10.35
CA ASP A 194 -9.65 16.00 -11.15
C ASP A 194 -8.47 15.80 -12.10
N ASP A 195 -7.42 15.14 -11.62
CA ASP A 195 -6.27 14.78 -12.46
C ASP A 195 -6.67 13.74 -13.53
N TRP A 196 -7.51 12.76 -13.21
CA TRP A 196 -8.03 11.78 -14.17
C TRP A 196 -8.93 12.43 -15.23
N ASN A 197 -9.72 13.45 -14.86
CA ASN A 197 -10.47 14.25 -15.83
C ASN A 197 -9.54 14.93 -16.83
N ILE A 198 -8.41 15.47 -16.35
CA ILE A 198 -7.41 16.10 -17.20
C ILE A 198 -6.72 15.06 -18.09
N VAL A 199 -6.30 13.92 -17.53
CA VAL A 199 -5.69 12.82 -18.31
C VAL A 199 -6.65 12.34 -19.39
N LYS A 200 -7.93 12.15 -19.06
CA LYS A 200 -8.98 11.80 -20.01
C LYS A 200 -9.10 12.84 -21.13
N ALA A 201 -9.18 14.12 -20.78
CA ALA A 201 -9.32 15.19 -21.75
C ALA A 201 -8.10 15.28 -22.68
N VAL A 202 -6.89 15.05 -22.17
CA VAL A 202 -5.68 14.97 -23.01
C VAL A 202 -5.72 13.73 -23.89
N LYS A 203 -5.99 12.54 -23.34
CA LYS A 203 -6.17 11.30 -24.12
C LYS A 203 -7.12 11.57 -25.29
N ASP A 204 -8.32 12.06 -25.01
CA ASP A 204 -9.37 12.23 -26.02
C ASP A 204 -8.96 13.26 -27.11
N SER A 205 -7.91 14.05 -26.87
CA SER A 205 -7.43 15.10 -27.77
C SER A 205 -6.23 14.72 -28.65
N VAL A 206 -5.54 13.61 -28.37
CA VAL A 206 -4.33 13.16 -29.11
C VAL A 206 -4.56 11.78 -29.73
N VAL A 207 -3.82 11.47 -30.79
CA VAL A 207 -3.87 10.18 -31.53
C VAL A 207 -2.71 9.25 -31.20
N ILE A 208 -1.83 9.65 -30.27
CA ILE A 208 -0.80 8.79 -29.68
C ILE A 208 -1.29 8.12 -28.38
N PRO A 209 -0.74 6.95 -28.00
CA PRO A 209 -1.05 6.32 -26.72
C PRO A 209 -0.70 7.22 -25.55
N VAL A 210 -1.59 7.25 -24.55
CA VAL A 210 -1.40 7.99 -23.31
C VAL A 210 -1.25 7.05 -22.13
N PHE A 211 -0.27 7.32 -21.28
CA PHE A 211 -0.05 6.62 -20.01
C PHE A 211 -0.39 7.56 -18.85
N ALA A 212 -1.27 7.12 -17.96
CA ALA A 212 -1.57 7.85 -16.73
C ALA A 212 -0.49 7.53 -15.68
N CYS A 213 0.14 8.55 -15.10
CA CYS A 213 1.17 8.35 -14.08
C CYS A 213 0.65 8.81 -12.73
N SER A 214 0.42 7.87 -11.83
CA SER A 214 -0.22 8.12 -10.55
C SER A 214 0.34 7.17 -9.51
N ASP A 215 0.48 7.65 -8.26
CA ASP A 215 0.85 6.84 -7.10
C ASP A 215 -0.31 5.90 -6.73
N ILE A 216 -0.57 4.92 -7.58
CA ILE A 216 -1.64 3.96 -7.44
C ILE A 216 -1.16 2.82 -6.57
N SER A 217 -1.97 2.50 -5.56
CA SER A 217 -1.57 1.57 -4.50
C SER A 217 -2.11 0.15 -4.70
N THR A 218 -2.99 -0.07 -5.69
CA THR A 218 -3.58 -1.38 -6.01
C THR A 218 -3.86 -1.54 -7.51
N LEU A 219 -3.86 -2.78 -8.02
CA LEU A 219 -4.24 -3.07 -9.41
C LEU A 219 -5.70 -2.70 -9.72
N ALA A 220 -6.62 -2.93 -8.79
CA ALA A 220 -8.02 -2.53 -8.96
C ALA A 220 -8.16 -1.02 -9.19
N GLU A 221 -7.36 -0.21 -8.50
CA GLU A 221 -7.32 1.23 -8.75
C GLU A 221 -6.69 1.57 -10.11
N ALA A 222 -5.66 0.83 -10.54
CA ALA A 222 -5.10 0.97 -11.86
C ALA A 222 -6.13 0.69 -12.96
N ASP A 223 -6.90 -0.39 -12.84
CA ASP A 223 -7.95 -0.75 -13.78
C ASP A 223 -9.05 0.30 -13.84
N LEU A 224 -9.45 0.83 -12.68
CA LEU A 224 -10.41 1.94 -12.61
C LEU A 224 -9.88 3.20 -13.28
N CYS A 225 -8.61 3.54 -13.09
CA CYS A 225 -7.97 4.68 -13.75
C CYS A 225 -7.98 4.50 -15.28
N LEU A 226 -7.61 3.32 -15.77
CA LEU A 226 -7.61 3.00 -17.19
C LEU A 226 -9.02 3.03 -17.79
N GLU A 227 -10.01 2.43 -17.12
CA GLU A 227 -11.42 2.44 -17.55
C GLU A 227 -11.97 3.87 -17.59
N TYR A 228 -11.65 4.68 -16.58
CA TYR A 228 -12.13 6.07 -16.49
C TYR A 228 -11.49 6.97 -17.54
N THR A 229 -10.17 6.92 -17.68
CA THR A 229 -9.41 7.84 -18.52
C THR A 229 -9.38 7.43 -19.99
N GLY A 230 -9.52 6.14 -20.30
CA GLY A 230 -9.28 5.59 -21.63
C GLY A 230 -7.80 5.55 -22.03
N ALA A 231 -6.89 5.77 -21.08
CA ALA A 231 -5.45 5.64 -21.27
C ALA A 231 -5.07 4.20 -21.66
N GLN A 232 -3.99 4.06 -22.44
CA GLN A 232 -3.50 2.77 -22.93
C GLN A 232 -2.71 2.02 -21.86
N GLY A 233 -2.10 2.77 -20.94
CA GLY A 233 -1.33 2.20 -19.85
C GLY A 233 -1.26 3.10 -18.63
N ILE A 234 -0.69 2.55 -17.58
CA ILE A 234 -0.49 3.21 -16.31
C ILE A 234 0.96 3.05 -15.88
N MET A 235 1.52 4.12 -15.38
CA MET A 235 2.87 4.14 -14.83
C MET A 235 2.78 4.44 -13.33
N SER A 236 3.26 3.52 -12.50
CA SER A 236 3.33 3.73 -11.05
C SER A 236 4.77 3.79 -10.59
N HIS A 237 5.07 4.77 -9.73
CA HIS A 237 6.34 4.95 -9.05
C HIS A 237 6.44 4.12 -7.76
N ASP A 238 5.32 3.55 -7.32
CA ASP A 238 5.28 2.66 -6.18
C ASP A 238 5.77 1.27 -6.60
N THR A 239 7.07 1.05 -6.46
CA THR A 239 7.70 -0.27 -6.67
C THR A 239 7.10 -1.35 -5.76
N GLU A 240 6.49 -0.97 -4.62
CA GLU A 240 5.85 -1.91 -3.69
C GLU A 240 4.55 -2.50 -4.27
N LEU A 241 3.84 -1.76 -5.13
CA LEU A 241 2.70 -2.30 -5.89
C LEU A 241 3.12 -3.52 -6.71
N TYR A 242 4.30 -3.46 -7.33
CA TYR A 242 4.84 -4.52 -8.15
C TYR A 242 5.48 -5.62 -7.31
N TYR A 243 6.13 -5.31 -6.18
CA TYR A 243 6.52 -6.31 -5.18
C TYR A 243 5.34 -7.11 -4.61
N ARG A 244 4.14 -6.54 -4.53
CA ARG A 244 2.95 -7.30 -4.10
C ARG A 244 2.49 -8.32 -5.15
N GLN A 245 2.78 -8.09 -6.44
CA GLN A 245 2.56 -9.06 -7.52
C GLN A 245 3.54 -10.25 -7.43
N ILE A 246 4.77 -10.02 -6.96
CA ILE A 246 5.78 -11.06 -6.71
C ILE A 246 5.23 -12.18 -5.82
N LYS A 247 4.33 -11.87 -4.88
CA LYS A 247 3.70 -12.85 -3.97
C LYS A 247 2.38 -13.46 -4.45
N THR A 248 1.78 -12.98 -5.54
CA THR A 248 0.46 -13.44 -6.03
C THR A 248 0.51 -14.16 -7.39
N ILE A 249 1.68 -14.30 -8.01
CA ILE A 249 1.80 -14.91 -9.35
C ILE A 249 1.62 -16.43 -9.34
N ASP A 250 1.87 -17.11 -8.23
CA ASP A 250 1.50 -18.52 -8.11
C ASP A 250 -0.03 -18.73 -8.19
N ASP A 251 -0.84 -17.72 -7.82
CA ASP A 251 -2.30 -17.76 -7.98
C ASP A 251 -2.75 -17.47 -9.42
N LEU A 252 -1.99 -16.68 -10.19
CA LEU A 252 -2.33 -16.31 -11.57
C LEU A 252 -2.08 -17.43 -12.59
N ARG A 253 -1.18 -18.38 -12.30
CA ARG A 253 -0.98 -19.57 -13.14
C ARG A 253 -2.26 -20.41 -13.27
N ASN A 254 -3.15 -20.35 -12.28
CA ASN A 254 -4.44 -21.06 -12.28
C ASN A 254 -5.57 -20.31 -13.03
N LEU A 255 -5.31 -19.12 -13.59
CA LEU A 255 -6.33 -18.29 -14.26
C LEU A 255 -6.15 -18.16 -15.78
N THR A 256 -5.18 -18.86 -16.37
CA THR A 256 -4.99 -18.85 -17.84
C THR A 256 -5.85 -19.90 -18.54
N SER A 257 -7.14 -19.63 -18.63
CA SER A 257 -7.99 -20.10 -19.73
C SER A 257 -8.43 -18.89 -20.56
N PRO A 258 -8.38 -18.95 -21.91
CA PRO A 258 -8.61 -17.78 -22.75
C PRO A 258 -10.06 -17.29 -22.66
N LEU A 259 -10.26 -16.09 -22.11
CA LEU A 259 -11.55 -15.40 -22.17
C LEU A 259 -11.72 -14.74 -23.55
N THR A 260 -12.18 -15.53 -24.51
CA THR A 260 -13.02 -15.01 -25.58
C THR A 260 -14.44 -14.84 -25.04
N SER A 261 -14.85 -13.62 -24.68
CA SER A 261 -16.27 -13.29 -24.61
C SER A 261 -16.50 -11.81 -24.85
N THR A 262 -17.25 -11.55 -25.92
CA THR A 262 -17.79 -10.27 -26.37
C THR A 262 -18.51 -9.48 -25.27
N MET A 263 -18.23 -8.18 -25.21
CA MET A 263 -18.84 -7.20 -24.32
C MET A 263 -20.24 -6.78 -24.79
N SER A 264 -21.29 -7.16 -24.05
CA SER A 264 -22.64 -6.56 -24.18
C SER A 264 -23.41 -6.47 -22.85
N GLY A 265 -22.91 -5.67 -21.90
CA GLY A 265 -23.66 -5.33 -20.68
C GLY A 265 -24.66 -4.19 -20.91
N THR A 266 -25.93 -4.38 -20.50
CA THR A 266 -27.00 -3.41 -20.71
C THR A 266 -26.76 -2.09 -19.96
N LYS A 267 -27.28 -0.96 -20.46
CA LYS A 267 -27.18 0.39 -19.83
C LYS A 267 -27.52 0.38 -18.32
N ARG A 268 -28.40 -0.52 -17.89
CA ARG A 268 -28.88 -0.67 -16.51
C ARG A 268 -27.80 -1.26 -15.58
N GLU A 269 -27.00 -2.22 -16.06
CA GLU A 269 -25.91 -2.82 -15.29
C GLU A 269 -24.73 -1.87 -15.13
N LYS A 270 -24.37 -1.11 -16.17
CA LYS A 270 -23.36 -0.05 -16.09
C LYS A 270 -23.74 0.99 -15.04
N LYS A 271 -25.01 1.43 -15.02
CA LYS A 271 -25.53 2.39 -14.04
C LYS A 271 -25.52 1.83 -12.60
N ARG A 272 -25.82 0.54 -12.43
CA ARG A 272 -25.80 -0.16 -11.12
C ARG A 272 -24.37 -0.30 -10.57
N LYS A 273 -23.41 -0.65 -11.42
CA LYS A 273 -21.98 -0.69 -11.08
C LYS A 273 -21.48 0.71 -10.68
N GLN A 274 -21.81 1.73 -11.47
CA GLN A 274 -21.41 3.12 -11.19
C GLN A 274 -22.01 3.68 -9.89
N MET A 275 -23.22 3.27 -9.54
CA MET A 275 -23.86 3.63 -8.27
C MET A 275 -23.23 2.94 -7.07
N LYS A 276 -22.85 1.65 -7.18
CA LYS A 276 -22.07 0.93 -6.16
C LYS A 276 -20.71 1.60 -5.94
N ILE A 277 -20.01 1.98 -7.01
CA ILE A 277 -18.74 2.71 -6.96
C ILE A 277 -18.91 4.03 -6.21
N LYS A 278 -19.91 4.85 -6.56
CA LYS A 278 -20.21 6.10 -5.84
C LYS A 278 -20.45 5.88 -4.34
N LEU A 279 -21.15 4.81 -3.98
CA LEU A 279 -21.46 4.50 -2.57
C LEU A 279 -20.21 4.10 -1.78
N THR A 280 -19.33 3.30 -2.36
CA THR A 280 -18.06 2.87 -1.76
C THR A 280 -17.12 4.08 -1.57
N PHE A 281 -17.03 4.96 -2.57
CA PHE A 281 -16.28 6.22 -2.49
C PHE A 281 -16.80 7.15 -1.39
N LYS A 282 -18.13 7.28 -1.25
CA LYS A 282 -18.73 8.11 -0.19
C LYS A 282 -18.37 7.60 1.21
N LYS A 283 -18.41 6.29 1.43
CA LYS A 283 -18.01 5.65 2.71
C LYS A 283 -16.52 5.86 3.02
N GLN A 284 -15.67 5.86 2.01
CA GLN A 284 -14.22 6.08 2.18
C GLN A 284 -13.91 7.54 2.51
N GLN A 285 -14.58 8.50 1.84
CA GLN A 285 -14.46 9.93 2.16
C GLN A 285 -14.95 10.28 3.58
N GLU A 286 -16.01 9.64 4.08
CA GLU A 286 -16.47 9.85 5.46
C GLU A 286 -15.47 9.34 6.50
N ARG A 287 -14.73 8.25 6.21
CA ARG A 287 -13.64 7.76 7.06
C ARG A 287 -12.45 8.71 7.09
N GLU A 288 -12.12 9.33 5.95
CA GLU A 288 -11.01 10.29 5.85
C GLU A 288 -11.34 11.65 6.47
N LYS A 289 -12.57 12.17 6.31
CA LYS A 289 -13.01 13.38 7.04
C LYS A 289 -12.90 13.22 8.55
N LYS A 290 -13.16 12.02 9.08
CA LYS A 290 -12.97 11.70 10.51
C LYS A 290 -11.48 11.64 10.91
N LYS A 291 -10.58 11.30 9.99
CA LYS A 291 -9.12 11.37 10.22
C LYS A 291 -8.60 12.81 10.18
N LEU A 292 -9.08 13.63 9.24
CA LEU A 292 -8.67 15.02 9.10
C LEU A 292 -9.10 15.88 10.31
N LYS A 293 -10.29 15.63 10.85
CA LYS A 293 -10.74 16.26 12.11
C LYS A 293 -9.90 15.89 13.35
N LYS A 294 -9.11 14.81 13.30
CA LYS A 294 -8.15 14.46 14.35
C LYS A 294 -6.79 15.16 14.17
N LEU A 295 -6.53 15.75 13.01
CA LEU A 295 -5.25 16.39 12.67
C LEU A 295 -5.20 17.88 13.05
N ASP A 296 -6.35 18.50 13.35
CA ASP A 296 -6.51 19.92 13.74
C ASP A 296 -6.23 20.19 15.23
N GLN A 297 -5.52 19.32 15.93
CA GLN A 297 -5.03 19.62 17.28
C GLN A 297 -3.70 20.39 17.20
N PRO A 298 -3.46 21.41 18.06
CA PRO A 298 -2.27 22.25 17.97
C PRO A 298 -0.99 21.42 18.12
N LEU A 299 -0.07 21.58 17.17
CA LEU A 299 1.26 20.97 17.18
C LEU A 299 2.06 21.54 18.36
N ARG A 300 2.43 20.68 19.31
CA ARG A 300 3.45 20.99 20.33
C ARG A 300 4.81 21.09 19.65
N GLU A 301 5.50 22.20 19.87
CA GLU A 301 6.91 22.37 19.54
C GLU A 301 7.74 21.36 20.34
N THR A 302 8.48 20.48 19.64
CA THR A 302 9.66 19.81 20.21
C THR A 302 10.66 19.54 19.08
N THR A 303 11.89 19.93 19.32
CA THR A 303 13.10 19.53 18.61
C THR A 303 13.32 18.04 18.82
N ASP A 304 13.31 17.20 17.78
CA ASP A 304 13.79 15.81 17.87
C ASP A 304 14.09 15.21 16.48
N ASP A 305 15.13 14.37 16.45
CA ASP A 305 15.76 13.77 15.25
C ASP A 305 14.77 13.12 14.27
N TYR A 306 14.96 13.38 12.97
CA TYR A 306 14.14 12.78 11.91
C TYR A 306 14.44 11.28 11.74
N ILE A 307 13.64 10.41 12.37
CA ILE A 307 13.74 8.95 12.22
C ILE A 307 13.06 8.48 10.91
N THR A 308 13.86 7.91 10.01
CA THR A 308 13.40 7.37 8.72
C THR A 308 12.39 6.22 8.88
N LYS A 309 11.60 5.93 7.82
CA LYS A 309 10.67 4.79 7.82
C LYS A 309 11.38 3.44 8.06
N ARG A 310 12.59 3.27 7.52
CA ARG A 310 13.41 2.06 7.71
C ARG A 310 13.82 1.91 9.17
N GLN A 311 14.30 2.98 9.80
CA GLN A 311 14.65 2.97 11.22
C GLN A 311 13.42 2.67 12.09
N ARG A 312 12.25 3.26 11.81
CA ARG A 312 11.01 2.90 12.52
C ARG A 312 10.64 1.43 12.39
N HIS A 313 10.83 0.83 11.21
CA HIS A 313 10.60 -0.60 11.01
C HIS A 313 11.58 -1.45 11.83
N ILE A 314 12.88 -1.13 11.79
CA ILE A 314 13.92 -1.83 12.56
C ILE A 314 13.65 -1.72 14.06
N LEU A 315 13.35 -0.53 14.56
CA LEU A 315 13.03 -0.30 15.97
C LEU A 315 11.79 -1.11 16.39
N ARG A 316 10.74 -1.11 15.57
CA ARG A 316 9.54 -1.91 15.83
C ARG A 316 9.84 -3.41 15.85
N ASP A 317 10.56 -3.92 14.85
CA ASP A 317 10.90 -5.34 14.76
C ASP A 317 11.75 -5.77 15.96
N GLY A 318 12.72 -4.95 16.37
CA GLY A 318 13.54 -5.17 17.57
C GLY A 318 12.72 -5.22 18.86
N ARG A 319 11.79 -4.29 19.07
CA ARG A 319 10.91 -4.30 20.25
C ARG A 319 10.03 -5.54 20.31
N LEU A 320 9.42 -5.92 19.18
CA LEU A 320 8.58 -7.11 19.12
C LEU A 320 9.35 -8.41 19.35
N ARG A 321 10.58 -8.55 18.82
CA ARG A 321 11.44 -9.71 19.11
C ARG A 321 11.88 -9.77 20.56
N THR A 322 12.18 -8.62 21.16
CA THR A 322 12.50 -8.54 22.60
C THR A 322 11.31 -8.99 23.42
N ALA A 323 10.10 -8.54 23.05
CA ALA A 323 8.87 -9.00 23.69
C ALA A 323 8.68 -10.52 23.56
N MET A 324 8.99 -11.14 22.41
CA MET A 324 8.95 -12.61 22.29
C MET A 324 9.91 -13.33 23.25
N CYS A 325 11.00 -12.70 23.67
CA CYS A 325 11.97 -13.32 24.57
C CYS A 325 11.60 -13.11 26.06
N SER A 326 11.18 -11.91 26.43
CA SER A 326 11.07 -11.51 27.84
C SER A 326 9.88 -10.59 28.14
N GLY A 327 8.99 -10.37 27.17
CA GLY A 327 7.81 -9.53 27.36
C GLY A 327 6.74 -10.20 28.21
N GLN A 328 5.83 -9.40 28.77
CA GLN A 328 4.64 -9.90 29.45
C GLN A 328 3.85 -10.82 28.52
N ARG A 329 3.53 -12.03 28.99
CA ARG A 329 2.91 -13.08 28.19
C ARG A 329 1.39 -12.96 28.19
N ILE A 330 0.77 -13.12 27.02
CA ILE A 330 -0.67 -13.26 26.82
C ILE A 330 -0.99 -14.32 25.78
N VAL A 331 -2.01 -15.11 26.06
CA VAL A 331 -2.53 -16.16 25.20
C VAL A 331 -3.90 -15.76 24.68
N ILE A 332 -4.11 -15.87 23.37
CA ILE A 332 -5.44 -15.89 22.77
C ILE A 332 -5.75 -17.33 22.40
N ASP A 333 -6.64 -17.92 23.18
CA ASP A 333 -6.98 -19.32 23.06
C ASP A 333 -8.08 -19.52 22.01
N MET A 334 -7.74 -20.17 20.91
CA MET A 334 -8.64 -20.37 19.77
C MET A 334 -9.48 -21.65 19.87
N GLY A 335 -9.36 -22.45 20.93
CA GLY A 335 -10.06 -23.75 21.01
C GLY A 335 -11.59 -23.67 21.19
N LEU A 336 -12.19 -22.49 21.10
CA LEU A 336 -13.63 -22.26 21.10
C LEU A 336 -14.15 -21.75 19.75
N THR A 337 -13.36 -21.90 18.68
CA THR A 337 -13.75 -21.48 17.34
C THR A 337 -14.72 -22.45 16.67
N GLU A 338 -14.75 -23.71 17.09
CA GLU A 338 -15.66 -24.73 16.58
C GLU A 338 -17.12 -24.34 16.85
N GLY A 339 -17.91 -24.21 15.78
CA GLY A 339 -19.32 -23.81 15.85
C GLY A 339 -19.60 -22.31 15.70
N MET A 340 -18.56 -21.47 15.51
CA MET A 340 -18.77 -20.08 15.09
C MET A 340 -19.24 -20.00 13.64
N THR A 341 -20.13 -19.04 13.35
CA THR A 341 -20.52 -18.74 11.98
C THR A 341 -19.40 -18.04 11.21
N ASN A 342 -19.41 -18.10 9.87
CA ASN A 342 -18.41 -17.38 9.04
C ASN A 342 -18.34 -15.87 9.34
N LYS A 343 -19.46 -15.26 9.77
CA LYS A 343 -19.52 -13.85 10.19
C LYS A 343 -18.76 -13.62 11.50
N GLU A 344 -18.89 -14.53 12.46
CA GLU A 344 -18.19 -14.49 13.75
C GLU A 344 -16.69 -14.75 13.57
N ILE A 345 -16.32 -15.75 12.76
CA ILE A 345 -14.91 -15.99 12.40
C ILE A 345 -14.29 -14.75 11.72
N SER A 346 -15.02 -14.11 10.80
CA SER A 346 -14.56 -12.86 10.17
C SER A 346 -14.38 -11.73 11.18
N LYS A 347 -15.25 -11.63 12.20
CA LYS A 347 -15.09 -10.65 13.28
C LYS A 347 -13.90 -10.97 14.17
N LEU A 348 -13.68 -12.24 14.51
CA LEU A 348 -12.53 -12.67 15.31
C LEU A 348 -11.21 -12.40 14.57
N CYS A 349 -11.13 -12.73 13.29
CA CYS A 349 -10.00 -12.39 12.42
C CYS A 349 -9.70 -10.88 12.46
N ASN A 350 -10.72 -10.02 12.35
CA ASN A 350 -10.53 -8.58 12.49
C ASN A 350 -10.03 -8.15 13.88
N GLN A 351 -10.43 -8.84 14.95
CA GLN A 351 -9.97 -8.56 16.30
C GLN A 351 -8.50 -8.96 16.48
N VAL A 352 -8.09 -10.11 15.96
CA VAL A 352 -6.69 -10.59 15.94
C VAL A 352 -5.76 -9.56 15.29
N GLY A 353 -6.10 -9.06 14.09
CA GLY A 353 -5.28 -8.07 13.41
C GLY A 353 -5.19 -6.74 14.15
N ARG A 354 -6.27 -6.30 14.80
CA ARG A 354 -6.25 -5.08 15.63
C ARG A 354 -5.39 -5.24 16.87
N LEU A 355 -5.52 -6.38 17.56
CA LEU A 355 -4.73 -6.72 18.73
C LEU A 355 -3.24 -6.67 18.40
N TYR A 356 -2.80 -7.35 17.35
CA TYR A 356 -1.40 -7.30 16.92
C TYR A 356 -0.96 -5.90 16.47
N GLY A 357 -1.85 -5.15 15.81
CA GLY A 357 -1.63 -3.76 15.43
C GLY A 357 -1.35 -2.85 16.64
N SER A 358 -2.11 -3.01 17.72
CA SER A 358 -1.88 -2.32 19.00
C SER A 358 -0.54 -2.72 19.61
N ASN A 359 -0.16 -4.00 19.55
CA ASN A 359 1.12 -4.46 20.04
C ASN A 359 2.30 -3.86 19.25
N CYS A 360 2.14 -3.68 17.93
CA CYS A 360 3.16 -3.07 17.06
C CYS A 360 3.46 -1.60 17.36
N ILE A 361 2.49 -0.87 17.91
CA ILE A 361 2.65 0.55 18.26
C ILE A 361 3.04 0.74 19.73
N ALA A 362 2.99 -0.32 20.53
CA ALA A 362 3.38 -0.28 21.94
C ALA A 362 4.86 0.10 22.09
N GLU A 363 5.12 0.84 23.16
CA GLU A 363 6.47 1.10 23.66
C GLU A 363 7.06 -0.17 24.24
N ASP A 364 6.30 -0.88 25.08
CA ASP A 364 6.62 -2.20 25.63
C ASP A 364 5.60 -3.24 25.14
N PRO A 365 5.84 -3.89 23.99
CA PRO A 365 4.95 -4.92 23.47
C PRO A 365 4.91 -6.15 24.37
N TRP A 366 3.80 -6.86 24.33
CA TRP A 366 3.62 -8.13 25.03
C TRP A 366 3.96 -9.31 24.11
N HIS A 367 4.37 -10.44 24.70
CA HIS A 367 4.50 -11.69 23.97
C HIS A 367 3.12 -12.32 23.78
N ILE A 368 2.67 -12.39 22.52
CA ILE A 368 1.37 -12.96 22.16
C ILE A 368 1.54 -14.41 21.69
N TYR A 369 0.74 -15.30 22.26
CA TYR A 369 0.57 -16.69 21.84
C TYR A 369 -0.84 -16.89 21.26
N PHE A 370 -0.95 -17.56 20.13
CA PHE A 370 -2.21 -18.16 19.65
C PHE A 370 -2.13 -19.67 19.83
N THR A 371 -2.94 -20.19 20.76
CA THR A 371 -2.96 -21.60 21.13
C THR A 371 -4.17 -22.30 20.55
N ARG A 372 -4.08 -23.62 20.37
CA ARG A 372 -5.10 -24.42 19.66
C ARG A 372 -5.45 -23.80 18.31
N PHE A 373 -4.41 -23.37 17.60
CA PHE A 373 -4.50 -22.63 16.35
C PHE A 373 -3.45 -23.12 15.35
N GLY A 374 -3.91 -23.78 14.29
CA GLY A 374 -3.08 -24.40 13.26
C GLY A 374 -3.45 -23.93 11.85
N GLN A 375 -2.62 -24.30 10.87
CA GLN A 375 -2.80 -23.88 9.47
C GLN A 375 -4.07 -24.44 8.82
N GLU A 376 -4.55 -25.56 9.34
CA GLU A 376 -5.78 -26.23 8.90
C GLU A 376 -7.05 -25.50 9.38
N ASP A 377 -6.95 -24.60 10.36
CA ASP A 377 -8.11 -23.89 10.88
C ASP A 377 -8.66 -22.86 9.88
N GLU A 378 -9.98 -22.83 9.75
CA GLU A 378 -10.67 -21.85 8.90
C GLU A 378 -10.34 -20.40 9.31
N LEU A 379 -10.18 -20.16 10.61
CA LEU A 379 -9.74 -18.87 11.13
C LEU A 379 -8.30 -18.53 10.70
N TYR A 380 -7.40 -19.51 10.63
CA TYR A 380 -6.01 -19.30 10.23
C TYR A 380 -5.90 -18.92 8.76
N GLN A 381 -6.59 -19.67 7.91
CA GLN A 381 -6.70 -19.37 6.48
C GLN A 381 -7.23 -17.94 6.30
N ARG A 382 -8.29 -17.58 7.03
CA ARG A 382 -8.85 -16.23 7.00
C ARG A 382 -7.89 -15.14 7.47
N CYS A 383 -7.14 -15.40 8.55
CA CYS A 383 -6.15 -14.46 9.04
C CYS A 383 -5.04 -14.23 8.00
N THR A 384 -4.62 -15.29 7.30
CA THR A 384 -3.62 -15.21 6.23
C THR A 384 -4.13 -14.43 5.01
N GLU A 385 -5.40 -14.61 4.64
CA GLU A 385 -6.05 -13.87 3.55
C GLU A 385 -6.24 -12.37 3.86
N PHE A 386 -6.74 -12.05 5.07
CA PHE A 386 -7.12 -10.68 5.42
C PHE A 386 -5.96 -9.84 5.96
N HIS A 387 -4.99 -10.46 6.65
CA HIS A 387 -3.84 -9.77 7.22
C HIS A 387 -2.58 -10.15 6.43
N HIS A 388 -2.23 -9.31 5.45
CA HIS A 388 -1.04 -9.55 4.64
C HIS A 388 0.22 -9.69 5.51
N GLY A 389 0.88 -10.84 5.39
CA GLY A 389 2.06 -11.16 6.18
C GLY A 389 1.75 -11.61 7.61
N PHE A 390 0.54 -12.14 7.88
CA PHE A 390 0.15 -12.75 9.15
C PHE A 390 1.22 -13.73 9.69
N GLN A 391 1.75 -14.58 8.82
CA GLN A 391 2.83 -15.53 9.13
C GLN A 391 4.14 -14.86 9.60
N ASN A 392 4.33 -13.57 9.30
CA ASN A 392 5.50 -12.80 9.73
C ASN A 392 5.26 -12.05 11.05
N TYR A 393 4.07 -12.18 11.64
CA TYR A 393 3.79 -11.60 12.94
C TYR A 393 4.78 -12.16 13.96
N LYS A 394 5.23 -11.30 14.87
CA LYS A 394 6.17 -11.64 15.94
C LYS A 394 5.36 -12.15 17.14
N ILE A 395 4.80 -13.35 16.94
CA ILE A 395 3.91 -14.06 17.85
C ILE A 395 4.22 -15.55 17.75
N ASP A 396 3.88 -16.31 18.79
CA ASP A 396 3.92 -17.77 18.73
C ASP A 396 2.54 -18.31 18.36
N VAL A 397 2.52 -19.27 17.43
CA VAL A 397 1.30 -19.96 16.99
C VAL A 397 1.51 -21.46 17.16
N THR A 398 0.62 -22.12 17.89
CA THR A 398 0.70 -23.57 18.16
C THR A 398 -0.68 -24.20 18.25
N THR A 399 -0.74 -25.49 17.91
CA THR A 399 -1.92 -26.33 18.10
C THR A 399 -2.08 -26.82 19.54
N GLU A 400 -1.04 -26.67 20.36
CA GLU A 400 -1.04 -27.03 21.78
C GLU A 400 -1.97 -26.11 22.58
N SER A 401 -2.48 -26.64 23.69
CA SER A 401 -3.26 -25.91 24.68
C SER A 401 -2.36 -25.09 25.61
N VAL A 402 -2.96 -24.11 26.29
CA VAL A 402 -2.22 -23.28 27.26
C VAL A 402 -1.61 -24.08 28.41
N LEU A 403 -2.23 -25.20 28.81
CA LEU A 403 -1.77 -26.08 29.89
C LEU A 403 -0.55 -26.92 29.48
N GLU A 404 -0.35 -27.15 28.18
CA GLU A 404 0.82 -27.86 27.66
C GLU A 404 2.03 -26.92 27.57
N LEU A 405 1.80 -25.60 27.44
CA LEU A 405 2.85 -24.60 27.28
C LEU A 405 3.33 -23.99 28.60
N PHE A 406 2.45 -23.86 29.59
CA PHE A 406 2.75 -23.14 30.83
C PHE A 406 2.29 -23.92 32.06
N PRO A 407 3.01 -23.81 33.19
CA PRO A 407 2.57 -24.38 34.45
C PRO A 407 1.21 -23.79 34.87
N PRO A 408 0.26 -24.61 35.40
CA PRO A 408 -1.07 -24.15 35.81
C PRO A 408 -1.06 -22.93 36.76
N GLU A 409 -0.07 -22.85 37.65
CA GLU A 409 0.10 -21.76 38.59
C GLU A 409 0.47 -20.42 37.93
N GLU A 410 1.04 -20.42 36.72
CA GLU A 410 1.33 -19.20 35.96
C GLU A 410 0.10 -18.69 35.21
N ILE A 411 -0.90 -19.56 34.96
CA ILE A 411 -2.02 -19.26 34.08
C ILE A 411 -3.13 -18.50 34.80
N VAL A 412 -3.58 -17.40 34.17
CA VAL A 412 -4.71 -16.59 34.63
C VAL A 412 -5.72 -16.39 33.50
N VAL A 413 -6.86 -17.06 33.58
CA VAL A 413 -7.93 -16.94 32.57
C VAL A 413 -8.80 -15.70 32.81
N MET A 414 -8.88 -14.85 31.80
CA MET A 414 -9.72 -13.66 31.81
C MET A 414 -11.17 -14.03 31.46
N SER A 415 -12.09 -13.74 32.38
CA SER A 415 -13.52 -13.90 32.13
C SER A 415 -14.30 -12.77 32.80
N PRO A 416 -15.24 -12.10 32.09
CA PRO A 416 -16.08 -11.07 32.71
C PRO A 416 -16.96 -11.62 33.84
N ASP A 417 -17.19 -12.93 33.88
CA ASP A 417 -17.99 -13.60 34.92
C ASP A 417 -17.15 -14.00 36.16
N SER A 418 -15.83 -13.78 36.16
CA SER A 418 -15.00 -14.11 37.32
C SER A 418 -15.31 -13.21 38.53
N LYS A 419 -15.25 -13.81 39.74
CA LYS A 419 -15.38 -13.08 41.01
C LYS A 419 -14.12 -12.29 41.36
N ASN A 420 -12.97 -12.68 40.84
CA ASN A 420 -11.69 -12.08 41.16
C ASN A 420 -11.44 -10.86 40.27
N VAL A 421 -11.06 -9.74 40.87
CA VAL A 421 -10.81 -8.49 40.16
C VAL A 421 -9.32 -8.38 39.86
N LEU A 422 -8.97 -8.14 38.59
CA LEU A 422 -7.59 -7.85 38.22
C LEU A 422 -7.22 -6.45 38.72
N ARG A 423 -6.38 -6.39 39.77
CA ARG A 423 -5.93 -5.12 40.37
C ARG A 423 -4.57 -4.66 39.86
N LYS A 424 -3.68 -5.61 39.59
CA LYS A 424 -2.32 -5.40 39.10
C LYS A 424 -1.98 -6.46 38.06
N ILE A 425 -1.05 -6.13 37.16
CA ILE A 425 -0.48 -7.08 36.21
C ILE A 425 0.77 -7.69 36.85
N ASP A 426 0.85 -9.02 36.84
CA ASP A 426 1.96 -9.78 37.40
C ASP A 426 2.80 -10.37 36.26
N SER A 427 4.05 -9.92 36.16
CA SER A 427 5.00 -10.35 35.13
C SER A 427 5.31 -11.85 35.12
N SER A 428 5.10 -12.55 36.25
CA SER A 428 5.26 -13.99 36.34
C SER A 428 4.07 -14.77 35.74
N LYS A 429 2.92 -14.11 35.52
CA LYS A 429 1.69 -14.76 35.06
C LYS A 429 1.54 -14.69 33.55
N VAL A 430 0.74 -15.61 33.01
CA VAL A 430 0.30 -15.67 31.62
C VAL A 430 -1.21 -15.42 31.59
N TYR A 431 -1.62 -14.32 30.97
CA TYR A 431 -3.04 -13.97 30.89
C TYR A 431 -3.69 -14.63 29.66
N VAL A 432 -4.84 -15.26 29.83
CA VAL A 432 -5.52 -16.02 28.75
C VAL A 432 -6.83 -15.35 28.37
N LEU A 433 -7.02 -15.02 27.10
CA LEU A 433 -8.28 -14.54 26.53
C LEU A 433 -8.88 -15.63 25.64
N GLY A 434 -10.18 -15.91 25.78
CA GLY A 434 -10.88 -16.80 24.84
C GLY A 434 -11.09 -16.11 23.49
N GLY A 435 -10.59 -16.70 22.41
CA GLY A 435 -10.80 -16.32 21.02
C GLY A 435 -12.21 -16.67 20.54
N ILE A 436 -13.23 -16.05 21.14
CA ILE A 436 -14.63 -16.31 20.83
C ILE A 436 -15.35 -15.03 20.44
N VAL A 437 -16.21 -15.11 19.42
CA VAL A 437 -17.16 -14.06 19.05
C VAL A 437 -18.54 -14.68 18.98
N ASP A 438 -19.37 -14.36 19.96
CA ASP A 438 -20.73 -14.90 20.06
C ASP A 438 -21.73 -13.75 20.00
N GLU A 439 -22.60 -13.74 18.99
CA GLU A 439 -23.74 -12.80 18.92
C GLU A 439 -24.82 -13.12 19.98
N SER A 440 -24.80 -14.32 20.54
CA SER A 440 -25.76 -14.86 21.51
C SER A 440 -25.23 -14.97 22.95
N ILE A 441 -24.38 -14.03 23.42
CA ILE A 441 -23.78 -13.95 24.78
C ILE A 441 -23.99 -15.23 25.63
N ARG A 442 -23.30 -16.31 25.30
CA ARG A 442 -23.28 -17.51 26.16
C ARG A 442 -22.43 -17.20 27.39
N LYS A 443 -23.10 -16.82 28.47
CA LYS A 443 -22.46 -16.53 29.76
C LYS A 443 -21.68 -17.76 30.25
N ARG A 444 -20.55 -17.54 30.94
CA ARG A 444 -19.76 -18.53 31.70
C ARG A 444 -18.85 -19.51 30.92
N ILE A 445 -18.70 -19.43 29.60
CA ILE A 445 -17.83 -20.38 28.87
C ILE A 445 -16.37 -20.32 29.34
N SER A 446 -15.72 -19.13 29.26
CA SER A 446 -14.33 -18.98 29.69
C SER A 446 -14.13 -19.19 31.20
N LEU A 447 -15.17 -18.94 32.00
CA LEU A 447 -15.14 -19.21 33.44
C LEU A 447 -15.17 -20.71 33.71
N HIS A 448 -16.04 -21.46 33.02
CA HIS A 448 -16.13 -22.90 33.14
C HIS A 448 -14.83 -23.57 32.68
N TYR A 449 -14.24 -23.10 31.58
CA TYR A 449 -12.93 -23.55 31.13
C TYR A 449 -11.85 -23.36 32.21
N GLY A 450 -11.74 -22.16 32.81
CA GLY A 450 -10.78 -21.92 33.88
C GLY A 450 -11.01 -22.78 35.13
N MET A 451 -12.28 -23.00 35.50
CA MET A 451 -12.64 -23.88 36.64
C MET A 451 -12.34 -25.36 36.36
N GLN A 452 -12.58 -25.84 35.14
CA GLN A 452 -12.29 -27.22 34.73
C GLN A 452 -10.79 -27.50 34.65
N CYS A 453 -10.01 -26.48 34.29
CA CYS A 453 -8.55 -26.57 34.20
C CYS A 453 -7.85 -26.29 35.55
N GLU A 454 -8.61 -26.00 36.62
CA GLU A 454 -8.09 -25.65 37.95
C GLU A 454 -7.11 -24.46 37.97
N VAL A 455 -7.23 -23.53 37.01
CA VAL A 455 -6.37 -22.35 36.90
C VAL A 455 -7.02 -21.10 37.51
N ALA A 456 -6.20 -20.11 37.86
CA ALA A 456 -6.71 -18.84 38.36
C ALA A 456 -7.58 -18.14 37.31
N THR A 457 -8.62 -17.43 37.75
CA THR A 457 -9.44 -16.59 36.86
C THR A 457 -9.55 -15.18 37.38
N CYS A 458 -9.71 -14.19 36.49
CA CYS A 458 -10.00 -12.81 36.87
C CYS A 458 -10.83 -12.05 35.83
N ARG A 459 -11.40 -10.91 36.23
CA ARG A 459 -12.11 -9.95 35.36
C ARG A 459 -11.48 -8.57 35.43
N LEU A 460 -11.73 -7.75 34.40
CA LEU A 460 -11.42 -6.32 34.44
C LEU A 460 -12.22 -5.59 35.54
N PRO A 461 -11.66 -4.54 36.14
CA PRO A 461 -12.29 -3.83 37.25
C PRO A 461 -13.29 -2.75 36.79
N ILE A 462 -14.17 -3.09 35.83
CA ILE A 462 -15.12 -2.12 35.24
C ILE A 462 -16.06 -1.55 36.32
N PRO A 463 -16.78 -2.35 37.12
CA PRO A 463 -17.66 -1.84 38.16
C PRO A 463 -16.95 -1.09 39.28
N GLU A 464 -15.66 -1.36 39.51
CA GLU A 464 -14.87 -0.71 40.55
C GLU A 464 -14.57 0.73 40.17
N TYR A 465 -14.15 0.99 38.92
CA TYR A 465 -13.66 2.30 38.47
C TYR A 465 -14.64 3.07 37.56
N MET A 466 -15.65 2.41 37.00
CA MET A 466 -16.61 3.02 36.06
C MET A 466 -18.03 2.99 36.62
N MET A 467 -18.84 3.99 36.25
CA MET A 467 -20.28 4.06 36.50
C MET A 467 -21.06 4.12 35.19
N LYS A 468 -22.37 3.88 35.29
CA LYS A 468 -23.29 3.92 34.15
C LYS A 468 -23.60 5.37 33.80
N ALA A 469 -23.46 5.73 32.52
CA ALA A 469 -23.97 6.98 31.97
C ALA A 469 -25.51 6.93 31.84
N GLU A 470 -26.13 8.00 31.33
CA GLU A 470 -27.58 8.03 31.07
C GLU A 470 -28.02 7.03 29.98
N LYS A 471 -27.15 6.80 28.99
CA LYS A 471 -27.43 5.92 27.84
C LYS A 471 -26.30 4.92 27.66
N GLY A 472 -26.65 3.64 27.48
CA GLY A 472 -25.67 2.58 27.27
C GLY A 472 -26.29 1.19 27.32
N THR A 473 -25.56 0.21 26.79
CA THR A 473 -25.89 -1.21 26.96
C THR A 473 -25.36 -1.77 28.28
N TYR A 474 -24.37 -1.10 28.88
CA TYR A 474 -23.69 -1.48 30.13
C TYR A 474 -23.13 -2.91 30.16
N ASN A 475 -22.98 -3.54 28.99
CA ASN A 475 -22.45 -4.89 28.89
C ASN A 475 -20.93 -4.88 29.14
N GLN A 476 -20.48 -5.64 30.14
CA GLN A 476 -19.07 -5.76 30.54
C GLN A 476 -18.25 -6.72 29.65
N VAL A 477 -18.91 -7.51 28.80
CA VAL A 477 -18.22 -8.39 27.83
C VAL A 477 -17.54 -7.53 26.76
N LEU A 478 -16.22 -7.61 26.67
CA LEU A 478 -15.39 -6.90 25.68
C LEU A 478 -14.79 -7.88 24.67
N SER A 479 -14.46 -7.38 23.48
CA SER A 479 -13.74 -8.18 22.49
C SER A 479 -12.27 -8.38 22.87
N ILE A 480 -11.60 -9.41 22.35
CA ILE A 480 -10.21 -9.72 22.72
C ILE A 480 -9.26 -8.53 22.53
N ASN A 481 -9.44 -7.77 21.44
CA ASN A 481 -8.61 -6.61 21.17
C ASN A 481 -8.88 -5.46 22.17
N GLN A 482 -10.11 -5.30 22.65
CA GLN A 482 -10.43 -4.27 23.64
C GLN A 482 -9.82 -4.61 25.00
N VAL A 483 -9.90 -5.88 25.41
CA VAL A 483 -9.26 -6.35 26.63
C VAL A 483 -7.75 -6.17 26.53
N PHE A 484 -7.15 -6.55 25.41
CA PHE A 484 -5.72 -6.36 25.17
C PHE A 484 -5.30 -4.89 25.22
N ASP A 485 -6.03 -3.99 24.54
CA ASP A 485 -5.75 -2.55 24.56
C ASP A 485 -5.77 -1.98 26.00
N ILE A 486 -6.72 -2.44 26.84
CA ILE A 486 -6.81 -2.05 28.26
C ILE A 486 -5.60 -2.55 29.04
N LEU A 487 -5.24 -3.83 28.89
CA LEU A 487 -4.13 -4.43 29.63
C LEU A 487 -2.79 -3.78 29.25
N LEU A 488 -2.58 -3.58 27.94
CA LEU A 488 -1.38 -2.94 27.41
C LEU A 488 -1.24 -1.49 27.90
N HIS A 489 -2.35 -0.74 27.92
CA HIS A 489 -2.37 0.62 28.43
C HIS A 489 -2.14 0.67 29.95
N PHE A 490 -2.78 -0.23 30.70
CA PHE A 490 -2.62 -0.30 32.16
C PHE A 490 -1.20 -0.70 32.57
N ALA A 491 -0.55 -1.61 31.83
CA ALA A 491 0.85 -1.94 32.07
C ALA A 491 1.78 -0.73 31.96
N LYS A 492 1.45 0.22 31.07
CA LYS A 492 2.20 1.45 30.90
C LYS A 492 1.89 2.50 31.97
N THR A 493 0.61 2.71 32.32
CA THR A 493 0.22 3.86 33.15
C THR A 493 -0.08 3.52 34.60
N GLY A 494 -0.42 2.27 34.90
CA GLY A 494 -0.92 1.87 36.22
C GLY A 494 -2.29 2.45 36.59
N ASP A 495 -2.96 3.14 35.66
CA ASP A 495 -4.24 3.81 35.90
C ASP A 495 -5.40 3.04 35.24
N TRP A 496 -6.29 2.48 36.06
CA TRP A 496 -7.46 1.75 35.60
C TRP A 496 -8.52 2.64 34.96
N VAL A 497 -8.72 3.87 35.43
CA VAL A 497 -9.72 4.79 34.85
C VAL A 497 -9.32 5.13 33.42
N GLU A 498 -8.07 5.55 33.22
CA GLU A 498 -7.53 5.91 31.91
C GLU A 498 -7.58 4.70 30.96
N SER A 499 -7.10 3.55 31.43
CA SER A 499 -7.02 2.34 30.61
C SER A 499 -8.40 1.82 30.18
N LEU A 500 -9.38 1.85 31.10
CA LEU A 500 -10.76 1.47 30.78
C LEU A 500 -11.44 2.46 29.82
N GLN A 501 -11.15 3.76 29.92
CA GLN A 501 -11.66 4.76 28.97
C GLN A 501 -11.11 4.55 27.55
N VAL A 502 -9.85 4.14 27.41
CA VAL A 502 -9.23 3.86 26.11
C VAL A 502 -9.87 2.64 25.43
N GLY A 503 -10.11 1.57 26.19
CA GLY A 503 -10.56 0.30 25.60
C GLY A 503 -12.06 0.06 25.56
N ILE A 504 -12.87 0.68 26.43
CA ILE A 504 -14.32 0.49 26.43
C ILE A 504 -15.00 1.42 25.40
N PRO A 505 -15.74 0.87 24.41
CA PRO A 505 -16.49 1.71 23.47
C PRO A 505 -17.52 2.61 24.15
N GLN A 506 -17.54 3.91 23.79
CA GLN A 506 -18.52 4.89 24.28
C GLN A 506 -19.98 4.42 24.22
N ARG A 507 -20.36 3.67 23.17
CA ARG A 507 -21.71 3.10 23.00
C ARG A 507 -22.15 2.15 24.14
N LYS A 508 -21.22 1.65 24.95
CA LYS A 508 -21.54 0.82 26.12
C LYS A 508 -21.99 1.65 27.33
N GLY A 509 -21.75 2.96 27.34
CA GLY A 509 -22.24 3.89 28.37
C GLY A 509 -21.55 3.74 29.72
N TRP A 510 -20.27 3.36 29.74
CA TRP A 510 -19.45 3.40 30.95
C TRP A 510 -18.66 4.71 30.98
N ILE A 511 -18.73 5.43 32.09
CA ILE A 511 -17.99 6.67 32.35
C ILE A 511 -17.20 6.53 33.66
N PRO A 512 -16.09 7.27 33.85
CA PRO A 512 -15.35 7.25 35.11
C PRO A 512 -16.23 7.55 36.30
N LYS A 513 -16.00 6.87 37.42
CA LYS A 513 -16.50 7.36 38.71
C LYS A 513 -15.75 8.64 39.07
N ALA A 514 -16.46 9.62 39.61
CA ALA A 514 -15.80 10.76 40.22
C ALA A 514 -14.86 10.25 41.32
N THR A 515 -13.57 10.57 41.21
CA THR A 515 -12.63 10.37 42.29
C THR A 515 -13.05 11.31 43.42
N ASN A 516 -13.64 10.76 44.48
CA ASN A 516 -13.57 11.44 45.77
C ASN A 516 -12.09 11.45 46.13
N ASN A 517 -11.39 12.54 45.82
CA ASN A 517 -10.15 12.87 46.49
C ASN A 517 -10.52 13.04 47.97
N GLN A 518 -10.40 11.95 48.73
CA GLN A 518 -10.35 12.04 50.17
C GLN A 518 -9.01 12.66 50.53
N SER A 519 -9.14 13.78 51.23
CA SER A 519 -8.14 14.57 51.93
C SER A 519 -7.24 13.75 52.85
#